data_AF-A0A522G394-F1
#
_entry.id   AF-A0A522G394-F1
#
_cell.length_a   1.000
_cell.length_b   1.000
_cell.length_c   1.000
_cell.angle_alpha   90.00
_cell.angle_beta   90.00
_cell.angle_gamma   90.00
#
_symmetry.space_group_name_H-M   'P 1'
#
loop_
_entity.id
_entity.type
_entity.pdbx_description
1 polymer ?
#
loop_
_entity_poly.entity_id
_entity_poly.type
_entity_poly.pdbx_seq_one_letter_code
_entity_poly.pdbx_strand_id
1 'polypeptide(L)' 'MQIETSALSGRMLEYRVIVANVGEIGSVTECNEGFARCAALHKYGADDGDLRSGTMRGLIFEDDDFFVMPA' A
#
# COMPACT_ATOMS: atom_id res chain seq x y z
N MET A 1 -17.04 -22.89 -6.99
CA MET A 1 -16.23 -21.88 -7.69
C MET A 1 -14.93 -21.76 -6.93
N GLN A 2 -13.87 -22.38 -7.41
CA GLN A 2 -12.53 -22.19 -6.85
C GLN A 2 -11.97 -20.94 -7.51
N ILE A 3 -11.81 -19.87 -6.74
CA ILE A 3 -11.10 -18.68 -7.18
C ILE A 3 -9.64 -19.00 -6.91
N GLU A 4 -9.02 -19.76 -7.80
CA GLU A 4 -7.58 -20.00 -7.79
C GLU A 4 -6.94 -18.67 -8.21
N THR A 5 -6.61 -17.86 -7.21
CA THR A 5 -5.77 -16.67 -7.36
C THR A 5 -4.47 -17.14 -7.99
N SER A 6 -4.39 -16.97 -9.31
CA SER A 6 -3.17 -17.21 -10.08
C SER A 6 -2.07 -16.40 -9.43
N ALA A 7 -1.24 -17.08 -8.64
CA ALA A 7 -0.03 -16.53 -8.10
C ALA A 7 0.79 -16.06 -9.31
N LEU A 8 0.73 -14.76 -9.58
CA LEU A 8 1.59 -14.09 -10.52
C LEU A 8 3.01 -14.47 -10.12
N SER A 9 3.61 -15.40 -10.87
CA SER A 9 5.01 -15.79 -10.76
C SER A 9 5.89 -14.69 -11.35
N GLY A 10 5.60 -13.44 -10.96
CA GLY A 10 6.48 -12.30 -11.11
C GLY A 10 7.39 -12.28 -9.89
N ARG A 11 8.67 -11.93 -10.08
CA ARG A 11 9.56 -11.71 -8.94
C ARG A 11 8.91 -10.65 -8.04
N MET A 12 8.47 -11.06 -6.87
CA MET A 12 8.01 -10.14 -5.84
C MET A 12 9.19 -9.29 -5.40
N LEU A 13 9.05 -7.98 -5.52
CA LEU A 13 10.04 -6.98 -5.14
C LEU A 13 9.49 -6.23 -3.93
N GLU A 14 10.39 -5.87 -3.01
CA GLU A 14 10.03 -4.99 -1.91
C GLU A 14 10.02 -3.54 -2.41
N TYR A 15 8.91 -2.85 -2.14
CA TYR A 15 8.73 -1.43 -2.41
C TYR A 15 8.50 -0.71 -1.08
N ARG A 16 9.31 0.31 -0.83
CA ARG A 16 9.14 1.27 0.26
C ARG A 16 8.02 2.25 -0.09
N VAL A 17 7.17 2.53 0.88
CA VAL A 17 6.06 3.47 0.79
C VAL A 17 6.47 4.75 1.52
N ILE A 18 6.51 5.84 0.78
CA ILE A 18 6.97 7.14 1.26
C ILE A 18 5.86 8.15 1.01
N VAL A 19 5.37 8.80 2.07
CA VAL A 19 4.34 9.84 1.99
C VAL A 19 5.01 11.20 2.10
N ALA A 20 4.67 12.16 1.25
CA ALA A 20 5.35 13.46 1.20
C ALA A 20 5.35 14.20 2.56
N ASN A 21 4.26 14.09 3.32
CA ASN A 21 4.08 14.78 4.61
C ASN A 21 4.57 13.98 5.83
N VAL A 22 4.83 12.68 5.69
CA VAL A 22 5.17 11.78 6.82
C VAL A 22 6.58 11.20 6.69
N GLY A 23 7.05 10.96 5.47
CA GLY A 23 8.26 10.20 5.17
C GLY A 23 7.96 8.73 4.90
N GLU A 24 8.96 7.86 5.10
CA GLU A 24 8.79 6.42 4.93
C GLU A 24 7.88 5.85 6.02
N ILE A 25 6.79 5.20 5.62
CA ILE A 25 5.80 4.62 6.54
C ILE A 25 5.89 3.09 6.60
N GLY A 26 6.63 2.47 5.68
CA GLY A 26 6.89 1.03 5.66
C GLY A 26 7.12 0.50 4.25
N SER A 27 6.94 -0.82 4.08
CA SER A 27 7.12 -1.50 2.80
C SER A 27 5.97 -2.45 2.45
N VAL A 28 5.85 -2.71 1.15
CA VAL A 28 4.95 -3.70 0.53
C VAL A 28 5.74 -4.57 -0.42
N THR A 29 5.34 -5.83 -0.56
CA THR A 29 6.01 -6.80 -1.42
C THR A 29 5.11 -7.12 -2.59
N GLU A 30 5.46 -6.66 -3.78
CA GLU A 30 4.59 -6.75 -4.95
C GLU A 30 5.36 -7.02 -6.24
N CYS A 31 4.64 -7.42 -7.29
CA CYS A 31 5.28 -7.79 -8.56
C CYS A 31 5.74 -6.58 -9.40
N ASN A 32 5.11 -5.42 -9.21
CA ASN A 32 5.43 -4.18 -9.90
C ASN A 32 4.97 -2.96 -9.09
N GLU A 33 5.41 -1.78 -9.51
CA GLU A 33 5.10 -0.50 -8.86
C GLU A 33 3.59 -0.21 -8.82
N GLY A 34 2.83 -0.58 -9.86
CA GLY A 34 1.38 -0.37 -9.90
C GLY A 34 0.64 -1.17 -8.83
N PHE A 35 0.99 -2.45 -8.66
CA PHE A 35 0.46 -3.29 -7.59
C PHE A 35 0.94 -2.81 -6.22
N ALA A 36 2.21 -2.41 -6.11
CA ALA A 36 2.75 -1.82 -4.88
C ALA A 36 1.95 -0.60 -4.44
N ARG A 37 1.56 0.27 -5.38
CA ARG A 37 0.73 1.45 -5.09
C ARG A 37 -0.67 1.07 -4.59
N CYS A 38 -1.33 0.11 -5.24
CA CYS A 38 -2.64 -0.39 -4.81
C CYS A 38 -2.56 -1.07 -3.43
N ALA A 39 -1.53 -1.90 -3.19
CA ALA A 39 -1.30 -2.57 -1.92
C ALA A 39 -0.97 -1.57 -0.81
N ALA A 40 -0.20 -0.52 -1.11
CA ALA A 40 0.10 0.56 -0.18
C ALA A 40 -1.17 1.32 0.23
N LEU A 41 -2.04 1.68 -0.73
CA LEU A 41 -3.34 2.28 -0.42
C LEU A 41 -4.23 1.36 0.40
N HIS A 42 -4.26 0.06 0.10
CA HIS A 42 -5.07 -0.88 0.87
C HIS A 42 -4.54 -1.10 2.29
N LYS A 43 -3.21 -1.01 2.48
CA LYS A 43 -2.54 -1.29 3.77
C LYS A 43 -2.43 -0.05 4.67
N TYR A 44 -2.22 1.12 4.06
CA TYR A 44 -1.91 2.38 4.74
C TYR A 44 -2.87 3.53 4.38
N GLY A 45 -3.82 3.30 3.46
CA GLY A 45 -4.85 4.26 3.11
C GLY A 45 -5.84 4.46 4.25
N ALA A 46 -6.22 5.71 4.46
CA ALA A 46 -7.34 6.04 5.33
C ALA A 46 -8.64 5.67 4.60
N ASP A 47 -9.33 4.62 5.08
CA ASP A 47 -10.71 4.38 4.67
C ASP A 47 -11.61 5.36 5.44
N ASP A 48 -12.38 6.18 4.72
CA ASP A 48 -13.27 7.21 5.27
C ASP A 48 -14.26 6.61 6.31
N GLY A 49 -14.51 5.29 6.23
CA GLY A 49 -15.38 4.55 7.15
C GLY A 49 -14.74 4.02 8.46
N ASP A 50 -13.41 3.91 8.57
CA ASP A 50 -12.75 3.15 9.66
C ASP A 50 -12.12 4.04 10.76
N LEU A 51 -12.39 5.35 10.74
CA LEU A 51 -12.06 6.28 11.84
C LEU A 51 -12.73 5.92 13.18
N ARG A 52 -13.66 4.95 13.19
CA ARG A 52 -14.36 4.47 14.38
C ARG A 52 -13.55 3.49 15.23
N SER A 53 -12.46 2.92 14.73
CA SER A 53 -11.73 1.86 15.43
C SER A 53 -10.44 2.33 16.12
N GLY A 54 -10.33 3.60 16.53
CA GLY A 54 -9.32 4.09 17.49
C GLY A 54 -7.84 3.84 17.15
N THR A 55 -7.54 3.29 15.98
CA THR A 55 -6.22 2.85 15.54
C THR A 55 -5.95 3.68 14.29
N MET A 56 -5.40 4.88 14.46
CA MET A 56 -4.91 5.72 13.36
C MET A 56 -3.96 4.90 12.49
N ARG A 57 -4.47 4.28 11.42
CA ARG A 57 -3.67 3.48 10.48
C ARG A 57 -3.71 4.03 9.05
N GLY A 58 -4.51 5.05 8.79
CA GLY A 58 -4.48 5.82 7.56
C GLY A 58 -3.41 6.90 7.62
N LEU A 59 -2.24 6.66 7.03
CA LEU A 59 -1.20 7.68 6.83
C LEU A 59 -1.21 8.23 5.40
N ILE A 60 -1.93 7.56 4.49
CA ILE A 60 -2.15 8.01 3.11
C ILE A 60 -3.60 8.47 3.00
N PHE A 61 -3.83 9.77 2.87
CA PHE A 61 -5.13 10.34 2.55
C PHE A 61 -5.31 10.40 1.02
N GLU A 62 -6.54 10.54 0.53
CA GLU A 62 -6.82 10.67 -0.91
C GLU A 62 -6.12 11.87 -1.56
N ASP A 63 -5.79 12.90 -0.76
CA ASP A 63 -5.09 14.12 -1.18
C ASP A 63 -3.55 14.02 -0.99
N ASP A 64 -3.04 12.96 -0.34
CA ASP A 64 -1.60 12.81 -0.12
C ASP A 64 -0.90 12.25 -1.36
N ASP A 65 0.07 13.00 -1.86
CA ASP A 65 1.07 12.48 -2.78
C ASP A 65 1.99 11.49 -2.04
N PHE A 66 1.87 10.20 -2.38
CA PHE A 66 2.75 9.15 -1.90
C PHE A 66 3.45 8.43 -3.06
N PHE A 67 4.64 7.94 -2.77
CA PHE A 67 5.53 7.29 -3.71
C PHE A 67 5.83 5.88 -3.25
N VAL A 68 5.95 4.97 -4.21
CA VAL A 68 6.47 3.63 -3.99
C VAL A 68 7.78 3.50 -4.73
N MET A 69 8.85 3.11 -4.03
CA MET A 69 10.17 2.92 -4.64
C MET A 69 10.74 1.56 -4.26
N PRO A 70 11.43 0.85 -5.16
CA PRO A 70 12.10 -0.39 -4.80
C PRO A 70 13.06 -0.16 -3.62
N ALA A 71 13.09 -1.13 -2.69
CA ALA A 71 13.97 -1.12 -1.52
C ALA A 71 15.45 -1.15 -1.91
#